data_AF-A0ABD3PHN3-F1
#
_entry.id   AF-A0ABD3PHN3-F1
#
_cell.length_a   1.000
_cell.length_b   1.000
_cell.length_c   1.000
_cell.angle_alpha   90.00
_cell.angle_beta   90.00
_cell.angle_gamma   90.00
#
_symmetry.space_group_name_H-M   'P 1'
#
loop_
_entity.id
_entity.type
_entity.pdbx_description
1 polymer ?
#
loop_
_entity_poly.entity_id
_entity_poly.type
_entity_poly.pdbx_seq_one_letter_code
_entity_poly.pdbx_strand_id
1 'polypeptide(L)'
;MDGVDETGGGLLIGKANTADCFVALCLFGPAPWEEGHGRHGHRPALKLLALLSLGLNTDSVVGQLHVNRLAAEPTNRALTACYPNDVSKIRISSTTGTALQFHEIRALTAADIDVASGKPASQSSTYTNKSNYAASKAVDGVISTFSHTDPADTTPTWEVNLGGAFEITTVDVLNRYCGSTADSTGCLCKLSSATVSLMDSGGLSKGTYRFGNTCGVMNPVLDLGTSCSTSVSLSSHTRHLSLEE
;
A
#
# COMPACT_ATOMS: atom_id res chain seq x y z
N MET A 1 -3.68 17.32 59.50
CA MET A 1 -5.03 17.28 58.89
C MET A 1 -4.84 17.27 57.38
N ASP A 2 -4.11 16.28 56.85
CA ASP A 2 -4.47 14.85 56.70
C ASP A 2 -5.68 14.73 55.76
N GLY A 3 -5.62 14.09 54.59
CA GLY A 3 -4.65 13.07 54.17
C GLY A 3 -4.58 12.83 52.67
N VAL A 4 -3.59 12.00 52.38
CA VAL A 4 -3.20 11.39 51.11
C VAL A 4 -4.07 10.14 50.89
N ASP A 5 -4.44 9.85 49.63
CA ASP A 5 -4.66 8.46 49.22
C ASP A 5 -4.20 8.26 47.77
N GLU A 6 -3.57 7.10 47.56
CA GLU A 6 -2.89 6.65 46.36
C GLU A 6 -3.76 5.67 45.55
N THR A 7 -3.27 5.37 44.34
CA THR A 7 -3.49 4.15 43.54
C THR A 7 -4.69 4.10 42.59
N GLY A 8 -4.41 3.76 41.33
CA GLY A 8 -5.43 3.44 40.32
C GLY A 8 -4.96 3.48 38.87
N GLY A 9 -3.81 2.86 38.55
CA GLY A 9 -3.41 2.61 37.16
C GLY A 9 -4.27 1.52 36.53
N GLY A 10 -4.89 1.80 35.37
CA GLY A 10 -5.70 0.85 34.60
C GLY A 10 -5.34 0.91 33.11
N LEU A 11 -4.43 0.04 32.69
CA LEU A 11 -4.07 -0.21 31.29
C LEU A 11 -5.16 -1.10 30.66
N LEU A 12 -5.88 -0.59 29.67
CA LEU A 12 -6.84 -1.36 28.88
C LEU A 12 -6.10 -2.19 27.84
N ILE A 13 -5.93 -3.49 28.12
CA ILE A 13 -5.46 -4.48 27.15
C ILE A 13 -6.69 -5.08 26.45
N GLY A 14 -6.87 -4.74 25.18
CA GLY A 14 -7.85 -5.38 24.30
C GLY A 14 -7.45 -6.83 24.01
N LYS A 15 -8.38 -7.75 24.23
CA LYS A 15 -8.27 -9.18 23.93
C LYS A 15 -8.18 -9.40 22.41
N ALA A 16 -7.11 -10.01 21.93
CA ALA A 16 -7.04 -10.62 20.61
C ALA A 16 -7.46 -12.09 20.71
N ASN A 17 -8.40 -12.52 19.87
CA ASN A 17 -8.84 -13.90 19.80
C ASN A 17 -7.86 -14.73 18.95
N THR A 18 -7.44 -15.84 19.53
CA THR A 18 -6.64 -16.94 19.00
C THR A 18 -7.37 -17.72 17.90
N ALA A 19 -6.72 -17.93 16.76
CA ALA A 19 -6.75 -19.19 16.02
C ALA A 19 -5.45 -19.35 15.18
N ASP A 20 -4.70 -20.37 15.59
CA ASP A 20 -3.72 -21.18 14.86
C ASP A 20 -2.31 -20.65 14.48
N CYS A 21 -1.42 -20.99 15.41
CA CYS A 21 0.02 -21.18 15.33
C CYS A 21 0.48 -22.08 14.17
N PHE A 22 1.60 -21.72 13.55
CA PHE A 22 2.71 -22.65 13.40
C PHE A 22 4.03 -21.98 13.80
N VAL A 23 4.84 -22.79 14.47
CA VAL A 23 5.96 -22.45 15.35
C VAL A 23 7.18 -21.96 14.56
N ALA A 24 7.75 -20.83 14.99
CA ALA A 24 9.16 -20.51 14.76
C ALA A 24 9.78 -20.00 16.06
N LEU A 25 10.48 -20.92 16.74
CA LEU A 25 11.24 -20.69 17.94
C LEU A 25 12.59 -20.03 17.57
N CYS A 26 12.74 -18.75 17.86
CA CYS A 26 14.06 -18.09 17.93
C CYS A 26 14.26 -17.56 19.36
N LEU A 27 14.79 -18.44 20.21
CA LEU A 27 15.42 -18.05 21.47
C LEU A 27 16.89 -17.75 21.19
N PHE A 28 17.32 -16.49 21.25
CA PHE A 28 18.65 -16.10 21.75
C PHE A 28 18.60 -14.63 22.18
N GLY A 29 18.61 -14.41 23.50
CA GLY A 29 18.81 -13.07 24.08
C GLY A 29 20.26 -12.61 23.94
N PRO A 30 20.52 -11.29 24.03
CA PRO A 30 21.88 -10.76 23.92
C PRO A 30 22.67 -11.02 25.20
N ALA A 31 23.85 -11.63 25.06
CA ALA A 31 24.89 -11.67 26.09
C ALA A 31 25.74 -10.38 26.04
N PRO A 32 26.25 -9.91 27.18
CA PRO A 32 26.95 -8.63 27.31
C PRO A 32 28.36 -8.65 26.72
N TRP A 33 28.81 -7.45 26.36
CA TRP A 33 30.14 -7.15 25.82
C TRP A 33 31.26 -7.41 26.85
N GLU A 34 32.35 -8.00 26.41
CA GLU A 34 33.68 -7.88 27.04
C GLU A 34 34.75 -7.76 25.96
N GLU A 35 35.64 -6.79 26.13
CA GLU A 35 36.82 -6.56 25.30
C GLU A 35 37.93 -7.57 25.62
N GLY A 36 38.58 -8.14 24.60
CA GLY A 36 39.75 -9.00 24.83
C GLY A 36 40.37 -9.61 23.58
N HIS A 37 41.59 -9.18 23.28
CA HIS A 37 42.47 -9.54 22.16
C HIS A 37 42.65 -11.04 21.83
N GLY A 38 42.84 -11.34 20.53
CA GLY A 38 43.94 -12.22 20.10
C GLY A 38 43.64 -13.53 19.34
N ARG A 39 43.90 -13.50 18.02
CA ARG A 39 44.56 -14.50 17.16
C ARG A 39 43.96 -15.91 16.89
N HIS A 40 43.83 -16.15 15.56
CA HIS A 40 44.03 -17.39 14.76
C HIS A 40 43.21 -18.66 15.07
N GLY A 41 42.50 -19.16 14.03
CA GLY A 41 42.09 -20.57 13.96
C GLY A 41 41.07 -20.87 12.85
N HIS A 42 41.37 -21.86 12.02
CA HIS A 42 40.62 -22.30 10.83
C HIS A 42 39.16 -22.73 11.08
N ARG A 43 38.28 -22.46 10.10
CA ARG A 43 36.92 -23.03 10.00
C ARG A 43 36.90 -24.21 9.03
N PRO A 44 36.43 -25.41 9.40
CA PRO A 44 36.00 -26.41 8.42
C PRO A 44 34.54 -26.16 7.99
N ALA A 45 34.29 -26.29 6.70
CA ALA A 45 32.98 -26.27 6.09
C ALA A 45 32.26 -27.61 6.34
N LEU A 46 31.01 -27.57 6.82
CA LEU A 46 30.16 -28.75 6.97
C LEU A 46 29.06 -28.70 5.90
N LYS A 47 29.16 -29.61 4.93
CA LYS A 47 28.09 -29.96 3.98
C LYS A 47 27.03 -30.75 4.75
N LEU A 48 25.75 -30.38 4.62
CA LEU A 48 24.64 -31.23 5.04
C LEU A 48 23.72 -31.48 3.84
N LEU A 49 23.72 -32.74 3.41
CA LEU A 49 22.85 -33.33 2.39
C LEU A 49 21.72 -34.04 3.15
N ALA A 50 20.46 -33.72 2.85
CA ALA A 50 19.31 -34.46 3.38
C ALA A 50 18.49 -35.03 2.22
N LEU A 51 18.56 -36.36 2.09
CA LEU A 51 17.68 -37.20 1.27
C LEU A 51 16.37 -37.42 2.04
N LEU A 52 15.22 -37.26 1.38
CA LEU A 52 13.95 -37.81 1.84
C LEU A 52 13.42 -38.78 0.79
N SER A 53 13.33 -40.04 1.20
CA SER A 53 12.80 -41.17 0.45
C SER A 53 11.28 -41.25 0.52
N LEU A 54 10.72 -41.77 -0.57
CA LEU A 54 9.31 -42.02 -0.86
C LEU A 54 8.62 -42.98 0.12
N GLY A 55 7.33 -42.75 0.35
CA GLY A 55 6.40 -43.73 0.93
C GLY A 55 5.15 -43.82 0.06
N LEU A 56 5.15 -44.73 -0.91
CA LEU A 56 3.95 -45.20 -1.61
C LEU A 56 3.49 -46.48 -0.91
N ASN A 57 2.21 -46.54 -0.48
CA ASN A 57 1.56 -47.77 -0.06
C ASN A 57 0.49 -48.15 -1.10
N THR A 58 0.53 -49.42 -1.51
CA THR A 58 -0.43 -50.10 -2.38
C THR A 58 -1.32 -51.01 -1.53
N ASP A 59 -2.65 -50.95 -1.67
CA ASP A 59 -3.42 -52.02 -2.32
C ASP A 59 -4.95 -51.86 -2.26
N SER A 60 -5.55 -52.43 -3.32
CA SER A 60 -6.95 -52.53 -3.76
C SER A 60 -7.89 -53.23 -2.75
N VAL A 61 -9.22 -53.07 -2.70
CA VAL A 61 -10.21 -53.73 -3.59
C VAL A 61 -11.64 -53.12 -3.40
N VAL A 62 -12.24 -52.73 -4.53
CA VAL A 62 -13.67 -52.74 -4.97
C VAL A 62 -14.79 -52.14 -4.10
N GLY A 63 -15.38 -51.07 -4.63
CA GLY A 63 -16.71 -50.54 -4.28
C GLY A 63 -17.06 -49.36 -5.20
N GLN A 64 -17.56 -49.66 -6.40
CA GLN A 64 -17.89 -48.67 -7.42
C GLN A 64 -19.16 -47.90 -7.03
N LEU A 65 -19.00 -46.83 -6.27
CA LEU A 65 -19.96 -45.73 -6.24
C LEU A 65 -19.49 -44.69 -7.25
N HIS A 66 -20.18 -44.58 -8.39
CA HIS A 66 -20.03 -43.42 -9.26
C HIS A 66 -20.59 -42.19 -8.54
N VAL A 67 -19.83 -41.66 -7.60
CA VAL A 67 -19.93 -40.24 -7.26
C VAL A 67 -19.32 -39.50 -8.44
N ASN A 68 -20.16 -38.82 -9.20
CA ASN A 68 -19.72 -37.71 -10.04
C ASN A 68 -19.10 -36.66 -9.11
N ARG A 69 -17.84 -36.88 -8.73
CA ARG A 69 -16.97 -35.79 -8.29
C ARG A 69 -16.71 -34.98 -9.54
N LEU A 70 -17.58 -34.01 -9.78
CA LEU A 70 -17.13 -32.76 -10.39
C LEU A 70 -15.96 -32.32 -9.51
N ALA A 71 -14.75 -32.59 -9.97
CA ALA A 71 -13.59 -31.89 -9.46
C ALA A 71 -13.91 -30.43 -9.69
N ALA A 72 -14.28 -29.71 -8.62
CA ALA A 72 -14.14 -28.28 -8.62
C ALA A 72 -12.64 -28.07 -8.81
N GLU A 73 -12.23 -27.76 -10.04
CA GLU A 73 -10.93 -27.15 -10.24
C GLU A 73 -10.86 -26.00 -9.23
N PRO A 74 -9.77 -25.88 -8.45
CA PRO A 74 -9.55 -24.63 -7.77
C PRO A 74 -9.42 -23.63 -8.91
N THR A 75 -10.48 -22.87 -9.18
CA THR A 75 -10.37 -21.68 -9.99
C THR A 75 -9.50 -20.77 -9.13
N ASN A 76 -8.19 -20.95 -9.23
CA ASN A 76 -7.24 -19.87 -9.07
C ASN A 76 -7.49 -18.93 -10.24
N ARG A 77 -8.68 -18.34 -10.23
CA ARG A 77 -8.97 -17.12 -10.95
C ARG A 77 -8.05 -16.15 -10.25
N ALA A 78 -6.86 -15.96 -10.85
CA ALA A 78 -6.04 -14.82 -10.55
C ALA A 78 -6.99 -13.63 -10.43
N LEU A 79 -6.96 -12.96 -9.28
CA LEU A 79 -7.60 -11.67 -9.10
C LEU A 79 -6.92 -10.75 -10.12
N THR A 80 -7.39 -10.76 -11.38
CA THR A 80 -6.93 -9.88 -12.43
C THR A 80 -7.49 -8.50 -12.11
N ALA A 81 -6.70 -7.83 -11.27
CA ALA A 81 -6.44 -6.42 -11.15
C ALA A 81 -7.62 -5.46 -11.29
N CYS A 82 -8.15 -5.07 -10.14
CA CYS A 82 -8.98 -3.88 -9.98
C CYS A 82 -8.17 -2.59 -9.90
N TYR A 83 -6.86 -2.74 -9.86
CA TYR A 83 -5.93 -1.65 -9.74
C TYR A 83 -5.48 -1.17 -11.13
N PRO A 84 -5.26 0.13 -11.30
CA PRO A 84 -4.67 0.69 -12.51
C PRO A 84 -3.29 0.08 -12.77
N ASN A 85 -3.19 -0.68 -13.86
CA ASN A 85 -1.95 -1.26 -14.38
C ASN A 85 -1.28 -0.31 -15.37
N ASP A 86 -0.05 -0.62 -15.77
CA ASP A 86 0.75 0.11 -16.77
C ASP A 86 0.90 1.61 -16.47
N VAL A 87 0.78 2.01 -15.20
CA VAL A 87 0.93 3.40 -14.80
C VAL A 87 2.41 3.76 -14.82
N SER A 88 2.76 4.82 -15.54
CA SER A 88 4.11 5.38 -15.60
C SER A 88 4.20 6.82 -15.12
N LYS A 89 3.07 7.52 -15.02
CA LYS A 89 3.00 8.91 -14.56
C LYS A 89 1.80 9.10 -13.64
N ILE A 90 1.98 9.92 -12.61
CA ILE A 90 0.91 10.33 -11.70
C ILE A 90 0.88 11.84 -11.67
N ARG A 91 -0.29 12.42 -11.96
CA ARG A 91 -0.50 13.87 -11.93
C ARG A 91 -1.57 14.24 -10.91
N ILE A 92 -1.21 15.15 -10.00
CA ILE A 92 -2.16 15.85 -9.14
C ILE A 92 -2.50 17.19 -9.79
N SER A 93 -3.79 17.45 -9.96
CA SER A 93 -4.29 18.73 -10.48
C SER A 93 -5.23 19.36 -9.47
N SER A 94 -5.00 20.62 -9.13
CA SER A 94 -5.94 21.39 -8.30
C SER A 94 -7.23 21.62 -9.08
N THR A 95 -8.37 21.52 -8.38
CA THR A 95 -9.70 21.80 -8.97
C THR A 95 -10.29 23.10 -8.46
N THR A 96 -9.62 23.74 -7.52
CA THR A 96 -10.04 25.00 -6.88
C THR A 96 -9.23 26.19 -7.39
N GLY A 97 -8.17 25.94 -8.17
CA GLY A 97 -7.20 26.94 -8.60
C GLY A 97 -6.27 27.43 -7.48
N THR A 98 -6.33 26.81 -6.29
CA THR A 98 -5.37 27.10 -5.22
C THR A 98 -4.10 26.32 -5.43
N ALA A 99 -2.95 26.91 -5.06
CA ALA A 99 -1.66 26.26 -5.10
C ALA A 99 -1.66 24.87 -4.45
N LEU A 100 -0.98 23.92 -5.10
CA LEU A 100 -0.68 22.61 -4.55
C LEU A 100 0.55 22.71 -3.66
N GLN A 101 0.45 22.13 -2.47
CA GLN A 101 1.54 22.05 -1.51
C GLN A 101 1.44 20.79 -0.66
N PHE A 102 2.50 19.99 -0.63
CA PHE A 102 2.57 18.75 0.15
C PHE A 102 4.02 18.31 0.34
N HIS A 103 4.26 17.61 1.45
CA HIS A 103 5.58 17.16 1.85
C HIS A 103 6.05 15.94 1.06
N GLU A 104 5.17 14.97 0.82
CA GLU A 104 5.54 13.73 0.15
C GLU A 104 4.34 13.13 -0.55
N ILE A 105 4.55 12.42 -1.65
CA ILE A 105 3.60 11.50 -2.26
C ILE A 105 4.25 10.15 -2.44
N ARG A 106 3.48 9.10 -2.11
CA ARG A 106 3.84 7.71 -2.32
C ARG A 106 2.86 7.08 -3.28
N ALA A 107 3.40 6.29 -4.21
CA ALA A 107 2.62 5.45 -5.10
C ALA A 107 2.92 4.00 -4.74
N LEU A 108 1.98 3.34 -4.07
CA LEU A 108 2.20 1.99 -3.54
C LEU A 108 1.72 0.94 -4.54
N THR A 109 2.49 -0.14 -4.63
CA THR A 109 2.11 -1.38 -5.32
C THR A 109 1.42 -2.36 -4.36
N ALA A 110 0.93 -3.49 -4.86
CA ALA A 110 0.33 -4.54 -4.02
C ALA A 110 1.30 -5.16 -2.99
N ALA A 111 2.62 -4.93 -3.15
CA ALA A 111 3.64 -5.35 -2.21
C ALA A 111 4.03 -4.23 -1.20
N ASP A 112 3.24 -3.16 -1.10
CA ASP A 112 3.49 -1.97 -0.28
C ASP A 112 4.83 -1.27 -0.57
N ILE A 113 5.33 -1.42 -1.80
CA ILE A 113 6.54 -0.74 -2.27
C ILE A 113 6.16 0.62 -2.86
N ASP A 114 6.75 1.69 -2.35
CA ASP A 114 6.67 3.03 -2.94
C ASP A 114 7.55 3.15 -4.18
N VAL A 115 6.91 3.33 -5.34
CA VAL A 115 7.58 3.47 -6.64
C VAL A 115 7.76 4.92 -7.08
N ALA A 116 7.29 5.90 -6.31
CA ALA A 116 7.45 7.33 -6.58
C ALA A 116 8.70 7.94 -5.93
N SER A 117 9.21 7.34 -4.85
CA SER A 117 10.38 7.85 -4.13
C SER A 117 11.61 8.01 -5.03
N GLY A 118 12.26 9.17 -4.94
CA GLY A 118 13.46 9.57 -5.67
C GLY A 118 13.25 9.80 -7.17
N LYS A 119 12.02 9.76 -7.67
CA LYS A 119 11.74 9.83 -9.11
C LYS A 119 11.71 11.27 -9.65
N PRO A 120 11.94 11.46 -10.96
CA PRO A 120 11.80 12.78 -11.57
C PRO A 120 10.37 13.32 -11.43
N ALA A 121 10.26 14.51 -10.87
CA ALA A 121 8.99 15.22 -10.70
C ALA A 121 9.05 16.64 -11.32
N SER A 122 7.89 17.13 -11.72
CA SER A 122 7.69 18.45 -12.31
C SER A 122 6.39 19.07 -11.79
N GLN A 123 6.25 20.38 -11.93
CA GLN A 123 5.04 21.09 -11.56
C GLN A 123 4.84 22.29 -12.48
N SER A 124 3.59 22.74 -12.65
CA SER A 124 3.23 23.82 -13.58
C SER A 124 3.94 25.13 -13.30
N SER A 125 4.17 25.42 -12.02
CA SER A 125 4.84 26.63 -11.53
C SER A 125 5.54 26.32 -10.21
N THR A 126 6.52 27.12 -9.82
CA THR A 126 7.20 26.97 -8.52
C THR A 126 7.17 28.30 -7.79
N TYR A 127 6.75 28.27 -6.53
CA TYR A 127 6.74 29.44 -5.67
C TYR A 127 8.14 30.05 -5.53
N THR A 128 8.20 31.33 -5.15
CA THR A 128 9.45 32.08 -5.02
C THR A 128 10.44 31.32 -4.11
N ASN A 129 11.73 31.28 -4.47
CA ASN A 129 12.75 30.34 -3.95
C ASN A 129 12.65 28.91 -4.52
N LYS A 130 12.84 28.80 -5.84
CA LYS A 130 12.67 27.56 -6.62
C LYS A 130 13.34 26.31 -6.04
N SER A 131 14.50 26.43 -5.39
CA SER A 131 15.22 25.30 -4.81
C SER A 131 14.50 24.67 -3.60
N ASN A 132 13.81 25.49 -2.80
CA ASN A 132 13.19 25.04 -1.55
C ASN A 132 11.81 24.42 -1.77
N TYR A 133 11.18 24.73 -2.91
CA TYR A 133 9.79 24.36 -3.23
C TYR A 133 9.65 23.59 -4.55
N ALA A 134 10.76 23.07 -5.07
CA ALA A 134 10.78 22.30 -6.30
C ALA A 134 9.86 21.07 -6.23
N ALA A 135 9.35 20.61 -7.38
CA ALA A 135 8.50 19.42 -7.46
C ALA A 135 9.15 18.18 -6.83
N SER A 136 10.48 18.04 -6.97
CA SER A 136 11.25 16.93 -6.41
C SER A 136 11.17 16.84 -4.88
N LYS A 137 10.77 17.92 -4.19
CA LYS A 137 10.60 17.93 -2.73
C LYS A 137 9.44 17.09 -2.22
N ALA A 138 8.57 16.61 -3.10
CA ALA A 138 7.48 15.73 -2.74
C ALA A 138 7.79 14.24 -2.97
N VAL A 139 9.01 13.92 -3.39
CA VAL A 139 9.46 12.54 -3.65
C VAL A 139 10.90 12.35 -3.15
N ASP A 140 11.38 13.19 -2.23
CA ASP A 140 12.77 13.12 -1.74
C ASP A 140 12.89 12.34 -0.43
N GLY A 141 11.78 11.83 0.12
CA GLY A 141 11.74 11.08 1.37
C GLY A 141 11.96 11.96 2.62
N VAL A 142 11.99 13.29 2.47
CA VAL A 142 12.28 14.23 3.56
C VAL A 142 10.99 14.95 3.98
N ILE A 143 10.40 14.49 5.09
CA ILE A 143 9.11 15.02 5.59
C ILE A 143 9.14 16.50 6.01
N SER A 144 10.31 17.13 6.11
CA SER A 144 10.46 18.55 6.45
C SER A 144 10.53 19.47 5.23
N THR A 145 10.75 18.93 4.03
CA THR A 145 10.66 19.68 2.77
C THR A 145 9.30 19.48 2.12
N PHE A 146 8.90 20.36 1.20
CA PHE A 146 7.63 20.25 0.49
C PHE A 146 7.71 20.89 -0.89
N SER A 147 6.92 20.36 -1.83
CA SER A 147 6.65 21.03 -3.10
C SER A 147 5.64 22.15 -2.89
N HIS A 148 5.76 23.24 -3.65
CA HIS A 148 4.78 24.33 -3.62
C HIS A 148 4.68 25.01 -4.99
N THR A 149 3.51 24.96 -5.61
CA THR A 149 3.24 25.71 -6.86
C THR A 149 3.05 27.19 -6.57
N ASP A 150 3.19 28.07 -7.55
CA ASP A 150 2.99 29.50 -7.31
C ASP A 150 1.52 29.77 -6.88
N PRO A 151 1.26 30.53 -5.80
CA PRO A 151 -0.10 30.99 -5.46
C PRO A 151 -0.83 31.76 -6.57
N ALA A 152 -0.10 32.34 -7.52
CA ALA A 152 -0.67 33.03 -8.68
C ALA A 152 -1.04 32.07 -9.84
N ASP A 153 -0.63 30.79 -9.78
CA ASP A 153 -1.03 29.79 -10.75
C ASP A 153 -2.45 29.32 -10.48
N THR A 154 -3.36 29.63 -11.41
CA THR A 154 -4.79 29.31 -11.30
C THR A 154 -5.14 27.90 -11.80
N THR A 155 -4.18 27.18 -12.39
CA THR A 155 -4.33 25.80 -12.84
C THR A 155 -3.16 24.93 -12.36
N PRO A 156 -2.86 24.89 -11.05
CA PRO A 156 -1.64 24.27 -10.58
C PRO A 156 -1.69 22.75 -10.71
N THR A 157 -0.60 22.19 -11.22
CA THR A 157 -0.41 20.75 -11.38
C THR A 157 0.97 20.33 -10.87
N TRP A 158 1.05 19.11 -10.37
CA TRP A 158 2.29 18.43 -10.00
C TRP A 158 2.27 17.03 -10.61
N GLU A 159 3.39 16.56 -11.14
CA GLU A 159 3.51 15.25 -11.80
C GLU A 159 4.82 14.56 -11.46
N VAL A 160 4.77 13.24 -11.22
CA VAL A 160 5.93 12.35 -11.14
C VAL A 160 5.94 11.36 -12.30
N ASN A 161 7.12 11.14 -12.87
CA ASN A 161 7.40 10.05 -13.80
C ASN A 161 8.04 8.89 -13.05
N LEU A 162 7.36 7.76 -12.96
CA LEU A 162 7.77 6.59 -12.17
C LEU A 162 8.98 5.86 -12.77
N GLY A 163 9.34 6.14 -14.04
CA GLY A 163 10.47 5.54 -14.74
C GLY A 163 10.25 4.06 -15.12
N GLY A 164 9.02 3.58 -15.03
CA GLY A 164 8.59 2.23 -15.35
C GLY A 164 7.07 2.14 -15.34
N ALA A 165 6.54 1.00 -15.77
CA ALA A 165 5.12 0.70 -15.75
C ALA A 165 4.78 -0.13 -14.50
N PHE A 166 3.79 0.31 -13.74
CA PHE A 166 3.44 -0.30 -12.45
C PHE A 166 1.93 -0.50 -12.31
N GLU A 167 1.55 -1.52 -11.55
CA GLU A 167 0.22 -1.62 -10.93
C GLU A 167 0.23 -0.80 -9.64
N ILE A 168 -0.64 0.20 -9.54
CA ILE A 168 -0.71 1.09 -8.37
C ILE A 168 -1.97 0.77 -7.59
N THR A 169 -1.81 0.41 -6.32
CA THR A 169 -2.91 0.09 -5.42
C THR A 169 -3.37 1.28 -4.60
N THR A 170 -2.43 2.16 -4.25
CA THR A 170 -2.69 3.29 -3.36
C THR A 170 -1.87 4.50 -3.73
N VAL A 171 -2.48 5.68 -3.60
CA VAL A 171 -1.76 6.95 -3.57
C VAL A 171 -1.95 7.57 -2.19
N ASP A 172 -0.84 7.73 -1.45
CA ASP A 172 -0.79 8.37 -0.14
C ASP A 172 0.00 9.67 -0.25
N VAL A 173 -0.50 10.75 0.34
CA VAL A 173 0.14 12.06 0.29
C VAL A 173 0.31 12.58 1.72
N LEU A 174 1.53 12.94 2.10
CA LEU A 174 1.79 13.70 3.32
C LEU A 174 1.50 15.17 3.05
N ASN A 175 0.37 15.65 3.56
CA ASN A 175 -0.15 16.98 3.33
C ASN A 175 0.69 18.05 4.06
N ARG A 176 0.75 19.29 3.53
CA ARG A 176 1.52 20.36 4.18
C ARG A 176 0.79 20.87 5.42
N TYR A 177 1.39 20.67 6.59
CA TYR A 177 0.88 21.20 7.86
C TYR A 177 1.57 22.51 8.24
N CYS A 178 0.89 23.36 9.02
CA CYS A 178 1.42 24.64 9.50
C CYS A 178 1.63 24.65 11.03
N GLY A 179 1.98 23.50 11.60
CA GLY A 179 2.25 23.36 13.05
C GLY A 179 1.04 23.06 13.93
N SER A 180 -0.16 22.90 13.36
CA SER A 180 -1.36 22.46 14.10
C SER A 180 -2.27 21.61 13.23
N THR A 181 -2.75 20.48 13.77
CA THR A 181 -3.74 19.61 13.12
C THR A 181 -5.17 20.14 13.24
N ALA A 182 -5.42 21.13 14.11
CA ALA A 182 -6.69 21.87 14.12
C ALA A 182 -6.87 22.72 12.85
N ASP A 183 -5.78 22.93 12.09
CA ASP A 183 -5.78 23.50 10.74
C ASP A 183 -6.52 24.83 10.61
N SER A 184 -6.43 25.71 11.62
CA SER A 184 -7.12 27.00 11.65
C SER A 184 -6.78 27.92 10.47
N THR A 185 -5.67 27.67 9.79
CA THR A 185 -5.19 28.41 8.61
C THR A 185 -5.46 27.67 7.29
N GLY A 186 -6.04 26.46 7.34
CA GLY A 186 -6.39 25.67 6.15
C GLY A 186 -5.18 25.21 5.33
N CYS A 187 -4.08 24.89 5.98
CA CYS A 187 -2.88 24.38 5.34
C CYS A 187 -3.07 22.95 4.82
N LEU A 188 -3.82 22.12 5.56
CA LEU A 188 -4.19 20.78 5.12
C LEU A 188 -5.30 20.79 4.08
N CYS A 189 -5.96 21.93 3.83
CA CYS A 189 -7.04 21.99 2.84
C CYS A 189 -6.59 22.01 1.37
N LYS A 190 -5.29 22.19 1.07
CA LYS A 190 -4.86 22.54 -0.30
C LYS A 190 -4.96 21.41 -1.33
N LEU A 191 -5.16 20.18 -0.88
CA LEU A 191 -5.44 19.03 -1.73
C LEU A 191 -6.94 18.71 -1.82
N SER A 192 -7.80 19.46 -1.12
CA SER A 192 -9.23 19.18 -1.09
C SER A 192 -9.79 19.23 -2.49
N SER A 193 -10.52 18.18 -2.88
CA SER A 193 -11.08 18.03 -4.22
C SER A 193 -10.08 17.90 -5.38
N ALA A 194 -8.76 17.93 -5.14
CA ALA A 194 -7.77 17.75 -6.20
C ALA A 194 -7.94 16.38 -6.89
N THR A 195 -7.71 16.35 -8.19
CA THR A 195 -7.77 15.11 -8.98
C THR A 195 -6.40 14.45 -9.06
N VAL A 196 -6.38 13.13 -9.00
CA VAL A 196 -5.19 12.31 -9.22
C VAL A 196 -5.40 11.48 -10.48
N SER A 197 -4.70 11.83 -11.55
CA SER A 197 -4.73 11.10 -12.82
C SER A 197 -3.52 10.19 -12.93
N LEU A 198 -3.78 8.91 -13.13
CA LEU A 198 -2.77 7.89 -13.43
C LEU A 198 -2.70 7.74 -14.93
N MET A 199 -1.50 7.76 -15.49
CA MET A 199 -1.29 7.69 -16.95
C MET A 199 -0.19 6.71 -17.28
N ASP A 200 -0.26 6.11 -18.46
CA ASP A 200 0.85 5.34 -19.01
C ASP A 200 1.99 6.24 -19.53
N SER A 201 3.03 5.64 -20.11
CA SER A 201 4.17 6.37 -20.66
C SER A 201 3.78 7.32 -21.81
N GLY A 202 2.76 6.95 -22.58
CA GLY A 202 2.19 7.74 -23.68
C GLY A 202 1.28 8.88 -23.23
N GLY A 203 0.94 8.93 -21.94
CA GLY A 203 0.02 9.92 -21.38
C GLY A 203 -1.45 9.53 -21.46
N LEU A 204 -1.78 8.29 -21.85
CA LEU A 204 -3.14 7.80 -21.82
C LEU A 204 -3.57 7.57 -20.36
N SER A 205 -4.75 8.08 -19.99
CA SER A 205 -5.29 7.88 -18.64
C SER A 205 -5.62 6.42 -18.38
N LYS A 206 -5.14 5.90 -17.25
CA LYS A 206 -5.44 4.58 -16.67
C LYS A 206 -6.47 4.67 -15.54
N GLY A 207 -6.81 5.88 -15.13
CA GLY A 207 -7.78 6.17 -14.09
C GLY A 207 -7.63 7.61 -13.60
N THR A 208 -8.75 8.23 -13.22
CA THR A 208 -8.76 9.54 -12.56
C THR A 208 -9.56 9.43 -11.28
N TYR A 209 -8.92 9.81 -10.18
CA TYR A 209 -9.44 9.77 -8.84
C TYR A 209 -9.53 11.20 -8.30
N ARG A 210 -10.19 11.37 -7.15
CA ARG A 210 -10.37 12.68 -6.53
C ARG A 210 -10.28 12.55 -5.02
N PHE A 211 -9.46 13.39 -4.40
CA PHE A 211 -9.47 13.53 -2.95
C PHE A 211 -10.80 14.13 -2.48
N GLY A 212 -11.27 13.70 -1.32
CA GLY A 212 -12.40 14.32 -0.63
C GLY A 212 -12.03 15.68 0.00
N ASN A 213 -12.65 15.98 1.13
CA ASN A 213 -12.19 17.06 1.98
C ASN A 213 -10.92 16.62 2.72
N THR A 214 -9.81 17.32 2.49
CA THR A 214 -8.49 17.05 3.11
C THR A 214 -8.18 17.98 4.28
N CYS A 215 -9.03 18.96 4.58
CA CYS A 215 -8.87 19.84 5.74
C CYS A 215 -8.78 19.02 7.03
N GLY A 216 -7.78 19.28 7.86
CA GLY A 216 -7.53 18.49 9.08
C GLY A 216 -6.99 17.07 8.85
N VAL A 217 -6.79 16.64 7.60
CA VAL A 217 -6.26 15.31 7.26
C VAL A 217 -4.79 15.43 6.89
N MET A 218 -3.93 14.87 7.75
CA MET A 218 -2.48 14.87 7.55
C MET A 218 -2.05 13.98 6.37
N ASN A 219 -2.68 12.82 6.23
CA ASN A 219 -2.35 11.82 5.21
C ASN A 219 -3.61 11.45 4.42
N PRO A 220 -4.04 12.28 3.45
CA PRO A 220 -5.08 11.89 2.51
C PRO A 220 -4.62 10.70 1.66
N VAL A 221 -5.44 9.65 1.64
CA VAL A 221 -5.19 8.39 0.94
C VAL A 221 -6.27 8.13 -0.10
N LEU A 222 -5.86 7.65 -1.27
CA LEU A 222 -6.74 7.08 -2.30
C LEU A 222 -6.47 5.58 -2.42
N ASP A 223 -7.43 4.77 -1.98
CA ASP A 223 -7.48 3.34 -2.31
C ASP A 223 -8.09 3.18 -3.71
N LEU A 224 -7.28 2.65 -4.63
CA LEU A 224 -7.61 2.58 -6.05
C LEU A 224 -8.39 1.31 -6.41
N GLY A 225 -8.64 0.41 -5.45
CA GLY A 225 -9.24 -0.92 -5.66
C GLY A 225 -10.76 -0.99 -5.55
N THR A 226 -11.45 0.14 -5.39
CA THR A 226 -12.90 0.17 -5.05
C THR A 226 -13.85 0.03 -6.24
N SER A 227 -13.38 -0.01 -7.50
CA SER A 227 -14.26 0.01 -8.69
C SER A 227 -14.62 -1.36 -9.28
N CYS A 228 -14.18 -2.47 -8.69
CA CYS A 228 -14.59 -3.80 -9.15
C CYS A 228 -15.71 -4.38 -8.30
N SER A 229 -16.94 -4.21 -8.75
CA SER A 229 -17.99 -5.15 -8.39
C SER A 229 -17.80 -6.41 -9.24
N THR A 230 -17.42 -7.54 -8.62
CA THR A 230 -17.54 -8.84 -9.28
C THR A 230 -19.03 -9.16 -9.41
N SER A 231 -19.66 -8.82 -10.54
CA SER A 231 -20.98 -9.33 -10.88
C SER A 231 -20.84 -10.81 -11.27
N VAL A 232 -20.87 -11.69 -10.27
CA VAL A 232 -21.12 -13.12 -10.52
C VAL A 232 -22.59 -13.25 -10.87
N SER A 233 -22.92 -13.17 -12.16
CA SER A 233 -24.23 -13.57 -12.66
C SER A 233 -24.32 -15.09 -12.60
N LEU A 234 -24.93 -15.61 -11.53
CA LEU A 234 -25.37 -17.01 -11.48
C LEU A 234 -26.57 -17.16 -12.42
N SER A 235 -26.30 -17.59 -13.65
CA SER A 235 -27.34 -18.13 -14.53
C SER A 235 -27.80 -19.47 -13.94
N SER A 236 -28.95 -19.47 -13.26
CA SER A 236 -29.63 -20.71 -12.91
C SER A 236 -30.22 -21.32 -14.18
N HIS A 237 -29.49 -22.25 -14.80
CA HIS A 237 -30.03 -23.11 -15.84
C HIS A 237 -30.93 -24.17 -15.18
N THR A 238 -32.22 -23.88 -15.05
CA THR A 238 -33.21 -24.89 -14.65
C THR A 238 -33.42 -25.84 -15.83
N ARG A 239 -32.83 -27.04 -15.77
CA ARG A 239 -33.20 -28.12 -16.69
C ARG A 239 -34.55 -28.68 -16.27
N HIS A 240 -35.57 -28.44 -17.09
CA HIS A 240 -36.85 -29.10 -17.00
C HIS A 240 -36.71 -30.54 -17.54
N LEU A 241 -36.86 -31.53 -16.66
CA LEU A 241 -37.09 -32.92 -17.06
C LEU A 241 -38.58 -33.06 -17.40
N SER A 242 -38.88 -33.40 -18.65
CA SER A 242 -40.19 -33.89 -19.08
C SER A 242 -40.24 -35.40 -18.82
N LEU A 243 -41.22 -35.81 -18.01
CA LEU A 243 -41.65 -37.21 -17.88
C LEU A 243 -42.65 -37.46 -19.02
N GLU A 244 -42.32 -38.39 -19.90
CA GLU A 244 -43.27 -39.01 -20.83
C GLU A 244 -43.97 -40.17 -20.11
N GLU A 245 -45.30 -40.17 -20.15
CA GLU A 245 -46.15 -41.37 -20.12
C GLU A 245 -47.16 -41.28 -21.28
#